data_AF-A0A2M9PA43-F1
#
_entry.id   AF-A0A2M9PA43-F1
#
_cell.length_a   1.000
_cell.length_b   1.000
_cell.length_c   1.000
_cell.angle_alpha   90.00
_cell.angle_beta   90.00
_cell.angle_gamma   90.00
#
_symmetry.space_group_name_H-M   'P 1'
#
loop_
_entity.id
_entity.type
_entity.pdbx_description
1 polymer ?
#
loop_
_entity_poly.entity_id
_entity_poly.type
_entity_poly.pdbx_seq_one_letter_code
_entity_poly.pdbx_strand_id
1 'polypeptide(L)' 'MGSHDARFADAERSFDGFLAALRQKLAAYQTYRRTLGELRALDARSRADIGMDDLAPEVFARAAVYGTH' A
#
# COMPACT_ATOMS: atom_id res chain seq x y z
N MET A 1 5.08 -36.38 24.15
CA MET A 1 5.91 -35.86 23.03
C MET A 1 5.12 -35.00 22.03
N GLY A 2 3.85 -34.61 22.25
CA GLY A 2 3.02 -33.90 21.23
C GLY A 2 2.81 -32.41 21.42
N SER A 3 3.30 -31.80 22.51
CA SER A 3 3.08 -30.38 22.83
C SER A 3 4.07 -29.42 22.17
N HIS A 4 5.26 -29.89 21.78
CA HIS A 4 6.27 -29.04 21.15
C HIS A 4 5.95 -28.82 19.68
N ASP A 5 5.64 -29.88 18.92
CA ASP A 5 5.35 -29.80 17.48
C ASP A 5 4.15 -28.89 17.17
N ALA A 6 3.12 -28.94 18.01
CA ALA A 6 1.95 -28.07 17.87
C ALA A 6 2.28 -26.57 18.03
N ARG A 7 3.24 -26.22 18.91
CA ARG A 7 3.66 -24.84 19.12
C ARG A 7 4.53 -24.31 17.98
N PHE A 8 5.38 -25.17 17.39
CA PHE A 8 6.17 -24.81 16.22
C PHE A 8 5.29 -24.56 14.99
N ALA A 9 4.31 -25.43 14.73
CA ALA A 9 3.38 -25.26 13.62
C ALA A 9 2.54 -23.98 13.71
N ASP A 10 2.14 -23.58 14.92
CA ASP A 10 1.37 -22.34 15.13
C ASP A 10 2.25 -21.09 14.98
N ALA A 11 3.52 -21.16 15.42
CA ALA A 11 4.49 -20.10 15.19
C ALA A 11 4.82 -19.92 13.70
N GLU A 12 5.00 -21.01 12.95
CA GLU A 12 5.18 -20.99 11.49
C GLU A 12 3.99 -20.34 10.79
N ARG A 13 2.75 -20.74 11.16
CA ARG A 13 1.53 -20.16 10.58
C ARG A 13 1.39 -18.67 10.89
N SER A 14 1.76 -18.23 12.10
CA SER A 14 1.77 -16.81 12.47
C SER A 14 2.83 -16.02 11.70
N PHE A 15 4.00 -16.62 11.46
CA PHE A 15 5.08 -15.98 10.70
C PHE A 15 4.72 -15.83 9.22
N ASP A 16 4.12 -16.86 8.62
CA ASP A 16 3.63 -16.79 7.24
C ASP A 16 2.55 -15.72 7.06
N GLY A 17 1.61 -15.61 8.01
CA GLY A 17 0.61 -14.55 8.04
C GLY A 17 1.23 -13.15 8.13
N PHE A 18 2.25 -12.98 8.97
CA PHE A 18 3.00 -11.73 9.06
C PHE A 18 3.73 -11.38 7.76
N LEU A 19 4.43 -12.35 7.14
CA LEU A 19 5.12 -12.14 5.88
C LEU A 19 4.15 -11.80 4.74
N ALA A 20 2.98 -12.44 4.70
CA ALA A 20 1.94 -12.13 3.73
C ALA A 20 1.44 -10.68 3.90
N ALA A 21 1.14 -10.27 5.13
CA ALA A 21 0.74 -8.89 5.43
C ALA A 21 1.85 -7.87 5.09
N LEU A 22 3.11 -8.21 5.34
CA LEU A 22 4.26 -7.36 5.00
C LEU A 22 4.41 -7.21 3.48
N ARG A 23 4.30 -8.31 2.73
CA ARG A 23 4.33 -8.30 1.26
C ARG A 23 3.20 -7.44 0.69
N GLN A 24 2.00 -7.55 1.25
CA GLN A 24 0.85 -6.74 0.84
C GLN A 24 1.09 -5.25 1.11
N LYS A 25 1.61 -4.88 2.29
CA LYS A 25 1.98 -3.50 2.62
C LYS A 25 3.06 -2.96 1.68
N LEU A 26 4.07 -3.76 1.36
CA LEU A 26 5.13 -3.37 0.44
C LEU A 26 4.59 -3.15 -0.97
N ALA A 27 3.73 -4.04 -1.46
CA ALA A 27 3.07 -3.89 -2.76
C ALA A 27 2.23 -2.61 -2.80
N ALA A 28 1.42 -2.35 -1.77
CA ALA A 28 0.67 -1.10 -1.65
C ALA A 28 1.59 0.13 -1.66
N TYR A 29 2.72 0.08 -0.93
CA TYR A 29 3.69 1.17 -0.93
C TYR A 29 4.34 1.41 -2.29
N GLN A 30 4.66 0.35 -3.04
CA GLN A 30 5.17 0.46 -4.40
C GLN A 30 4.15 1.11 -5.33
N THR A 31 2.88 0.69 -5.26
CA THR A 31 1.78 1.31 -6.00
C THR A 31 1.67 2.79 -5.65
N TYR A 32 1.69 3.15 -4.36
CA TYR A 32 1.65 4.53 -3.90
C TYR A 32 2.75 5.38 -4.53
N ARG A 33 4.02 4.91 -4.51
CA ARG A 33 5.11 5.67 -5.12
C ARG A 33 4.95 5.83 -6.61
N ARG A 34 4.48 4.78 -7.30
CA ARG A 34 4.24 4.82 -8.75
C ARG A 34 3.16 5.86 -9.07
N THR A 35 2.01 5.78 -8.40
CA THR A 35 0.90 6.74 -8.57
C THR A 35 1.37 8.17 -8.28
N LEU A 36 2.13 8.39 -7.21
CA LEU A 36 2.68 9.71 -6.90
C LEU A 36 3.62 10.23 -8.01
N GLY A 37 4.44 9.35 -8.57
CA GLY A 37 5.31 9.70 -9.71
C GLY A 37 4.51 10.09 -10.95
N GLU A 38 3.48 9.32 -11.27
CA GLU A 38 2.57 9.58 -12.39
C GLU A 38 1.84 10.93 -12.20
N LEU A 39 1.29 11.20 -11.00
CA LEU A 39 0.61 12.46 -10.69
C LEU A 39 1.54 13.68 -10.74
N ARG A 40 2.78 13.54 -10.26
CA ARG A 40 3.78 14.61 -10.32
C ARG A 40 4.23 14.91 -11.75
N ALA A 41 4.19 13.92 -12.62
CA ALA A 41 4.51 14.06 -14.04
C ALA A 41 3.38 14.72 -14.85
N LEU A 42 2.15 14.76 -14.32
CA LEU A 42 1.04 15.45 -14.98
C LEU A 42 1.30 16.95 -15.09
N ASP A 43 0.95 17.51 -16.25
CA ASP A 43 0.93 18.95 -16.46
C ASP A 43 -0.27 19.61 -15.75
N ALA A 44 -0.24 20.95 -15.63
CA ALA A 44 -1.28 21.69 -14.91
C ALA A 44 -2.68 21.45 -15.47
N ARG A 45 -2.81 21.27 -16.80
CA ARG A 45 -4.09 21.02 -17.46
C ARG A 45 -4.65 19.64 -17.11
N SER A 46 -3.82 18.60 -17.17
CA SER A 46 -4.24 17.24 -16.82
C SER A 46 -4.59 17.12 -15.34
N ARG A 47 -3.92 17.88 -14.47
CA ARG A 47 -4.30 17.98 -13.05
C ARG A 47 -5.66 18.64 -12.87
N ALA A 48 -5.93 19.70 -13.63
CA ALA A 48 -7.22 20.38 -13.61
C ALA A 48 -8.37 19.49 -14.12
N ASP A 49 -8.13 18.74 -15.19
CA ASP A 49 -9.13 17.83 -15.78
C ASP A 49 -9.57 16.71 -14.81
N ILE A 50 -8.72 16.34 -13.84
CA ILE A 50 -9.04 15.35 -12.81
C ILE A 50 -9.43 15.97 -11.46
N GLY A 51 -9.59 17.29 -11.38
CA GLY A 51 -9.99 18.02 -10.18
C GLY A 51 -8.93 18.02 -9.07
N MET A 52 -7.64 18.03 -9.44
CA MET A 52 -6.51 18.00 -8.50
C MET A 52 -5.85 19.39 -8.31
N ASP A 53 -6.56 20.45 -8.69
CA ASP A 53 -6.14 21.85 -8.74
C ASP A 53 -5.72 22.36 -7.35
N ASP A 54 -6.47 21.96 -6.32
CA ASP A 54 -6.31 22.37 -4.92
C ASP A 54 -5.78 21.23 -4.02
N LEU A 55 -5.51 20.05 -4.58
CA LEU A 55 -5.09 18.87 -3.83
C LEU A 55 -3.63 18.54 -4.08
N ALA A 56 -2.89 18.27 -2.99
CA ALA A 56 -1.53 17.78 -3.09
C ALA A 56 -1.51 16.37 -3.72
N PRO A 57 -0.63 16.09 -4.72
CA PRO A 57 -0.48 14.77 -5.34
C PRO A 57 -0.31 13.62 -4.34
N GLU A 58 0.31 13.88 -3.19
CA GLU A 58 0.50 12.93 -2.10
C GLU A 58 -0.83 12.49 -1.46
N VAL A 59 -1.75 13.44 -1.26
CA VAL A 59 -3.07 13.16 -0.69
C VAL A 59 -3.87 12.31 -1.66
N PHE A 60 -3.84 12.65 -2.95
CA PHE A 60 -4.54 11.90 -3.98
C PHE A 60 -3.95 10.49 -4.18
N ALA A 61 -2.63 10.36 -4.28
CA ALA A 61 -1.96 9.06 -4.39
C ALA A 61 -2.23 8.17 -3.18
N ARG A 62 -2.28 8.75 -1.97
CA ARG A 62 -2.59 8.01 -0.75
C ARG A 62 -4.04 7.54 -0.74
N ALA A 63 -4.99 8.40 -1.11
CA ALA A 63 -6.40 8.06 -1.21
C ALA A 63 -6.66 6.96 -2.26
N ALA A 64 -5.97 7.01 -3.41
CA ALA A 64 -6.11 6.02 -4.47
C ALA A 64 -5.65 4.60 -4.06
N VAL A 65 -4.65 4.49 -3.19
CA VAL A 65 -4.05 3.20 -2.80
C VAL A 65 -4.59 2.65 -1.49
N TYR A 66 -4.85 3.52 -0.52
CA TYR A 66 -5.24 3.14 0.84
C TYR A 66 -6.69 3.51 1.18
N GLY A 67 -7.39 4.25 0.31
CA GLY A 67 -8.72 4.80 0.56
C GLY A 67 -8.69 6.16 1.25
N THR A 68 -9.84 6.84 1.26
CA THR A 68 -10.07 8.06 2.06
C THR A 68 -10.39 7.67 3.50
N HIS A 69 -9.59 8.16 4.44
CA HIS A 69 -9.91 8.14 5.88
C HIS A 69 -11.00 9.17 6.20
#